data_AF-A0A1G6J2T7-F1
#
_entry.id   AF-A0A1G6J2T7-F1
#
_cell.length_a   1.000
_cell.length_b   1.000
_cell.length_c   1.000
_cell.angle_alpha   90.00
_cell.angle_beta   90.00
_cell.angle_gamma   90.00
#
_symmetry.space_group_name_H-M   'P 1'
#
loop_
_entity.id
_entity.type
_entity.pdbx_description
1 polymer ?
#
loop_
_entity_poly.entity_id
_entity_poly.type
_entity_poly.pdbx_seq_one_letter_code
_entity_poly.pdbx_strand_id
1 'polypeptide(L)' 'MTESIDDRMIDTPDGPMTWAEWKKKHPVQLPSRRTKGKNLPNKVKRRTDES' A
#
# COMPACT_ATOMS: atom_id res chain seq x y z
N MET A 1 18.81 -17.16 7.97
CA MET A 1 17.89 -17.07 6.83
C MET A 1 16.88 -15.99 7.15
N THR A 2 17.00 -14.81 6.54
CA THR A 2 16.01 -13.74 6.71
C THR A 2 14.78 -14.12 5.90
N GLU A 3 13.71 -14.50 6.59
CA GLU A 3 12.41 -14.76 5.98
C GLU A 3 11.94 -13.48 5.27
N SER A 4 11.76 -13.57 3.95
CA SER A 4 11.36 -12.43 3.13
C SER A 4 9.95 -12.01 3.53
N ILE A 5 9.78 -10.75 3.92
CA ILE A 5 8.48 -10.21 4.36
C ILE A 5 7.39 -10.33 3.28
N ASP A 6 7.82 -10.50 2.03
CA ASP A 6 7.00 -10.68 0.84
C ASP A 6 6.26 -12.02 0.80
N ASP A 7 6.84 -13.07 1.38
CA ASP A 7 6.24 -14.42 1.45
C ASP A 7 5.30 -14.56 2.65
N ARG A 8 5.18 -13.52 3.49
CA ARG A 8 4.30 -13.52 4.65
C ARG A 8 2.83 -13.58 4.19
N MET A 9 2.11 -14.60 4.64
CA MET A 9 0.67 -14.70 4.46
C MET A 9 -0.06 -13.67 5.32
N ILE A 10 -1.04 -12.98 4.73
CA ILE A 10 -1.89 -12.00 5.40
C ILE A 10 -3.36 -12.28 5.08
N ASP A 11 -4.22 -12.06 6.07
CA ASP A 11 -5.66 -12.04 5.87
C ASP A 11 -6.08 -10.69 5.31
N THR A 12 -6.80 -10.70 4.20
CA THR A 12 -7.28 -9.50 3.53
C THR A 12 -8.78 -9.61 3.25
N PRO A 13 -9.49 -8.49 3.06
CA PRO A 13 -10.93 -8.51 2.75
C PRO A 13 -11.29 -9.34 1.51
N ASP A 14 -10.37 -9.48 0.55
CA ASP A 14 -10.56 -10.24 -0.68
C ASP A 14 -10.15 -11.73 -0.55
N GLY A 15 -9.71 -12.15 0.65
CA GLY A 15 -9.21 -13.48 0.94
C GLY A 15 -7.73 -13.51 1.38
N PRO A 16 -7.25 -14.64 1.92
CA PRO A 16 -5.85 -14.78 2.33
C PRO A 16 -4.93 -14.76 1.10
N MET A 17 -3.88 -13.95 1.15
CA MET A 17 -2.85 -13.87 0.10
C MET A 17 -1.50 -13.48 0.68
N THR A 18 -0.45 -13.57 -0.12
CA THR A 18 0.89 -13.13 0.31
C THR A 18 0.99 -11.60 0.38
N TRP A 19 1.89 -11.09 1.23
CA TRP A 19 2.20 -9.66 1.32
C TRP A 19 2.64 -9.09 -0.03
N ALA A 20 3.36 -9.87 -0.83
CA ALA A 20 3.73 -9.52 -2.20
C ALA A 20 2.51 -9.31 -3.11
N GLU A 21 1.56 -10.24 -3.10
CA GLU A 21 0.33 -10.16 -3.90
C GLU A 21 -0.54 -8.97 -3.48
N TRP A 22 -0.64 -8.73 -2.18
CA TRP A 22 -1.35 -7.58 -1.66
C TRP A 22 -0.73 -6.26 -2.13
N LYS A 23 0.60 -6.10 -2.04
CA LYS A 23 1.30 -4.89 -2.53
C LYS A 23 1.15 -4.66 -4.04
N LYS A 24 1.04 -5.72 -4.85
CA LYS A 24 0.77 -5.61 -6.29
C LYS A 24 -0.62 -5.02 -6.56
N LYS A 25 -1.62 -5.45 -5.78
CA LYS A 25 -3.01 -4.93 -5.86
C LYS A 25 -3.16 -3.55 -5.23
N HIS A 26 -2.39 -3.26 -4.19
CA HIS A 26 -2.41 -2.01 -3.44
C HIS A 26 -1.02 -1.35 -3.47
N PRO A 27 -0.60 -0.78 -4.61
CA PRO A 27 0.69 -0.12 -4.71
C PRO A 27 0.71 1.05 -3.72
N VAL A 28 1.45 0.87 -2.62
CA VAL A 28 1.69 1.94 -1.65
C VAL A 28 2.46 3.01 -2.41
N GLN A 29 1.83 4.17 -2.61
CA GLN A 29 2.51 5.28 -3.26
C GLN A 29 3.65 5.73 -2.35
N LEU A 30 4.86 5.26 -2.66
CA LEU A 30 6.04 5.71 -1.95
C LEU A 30 6.18 7.22 -2.19
N PRO A 31 6.38 8.02 -1.13
CA PRO A 31 6.63 9.43 -1.31
C PRO A 31 7.84 9.57 -2.25
N SER A 32 7.66 10.36 -3.30
CA SER A 32 8.77 10.79 -4.17
C SER A 32 9.95 11.28 -3.34
N ARG A 33 11.17 11.19 -3.88
CA ARG A 33 12.38 11.74 -3.25
C ARG A 33 12.22 13.22 -2.85
N ARG A 34 11.38 13.98 -3.56
CA ARG A 34 11.07 15.39 -3.26
C ARG A 34 10.14 15.59 -2.05
N THR A 35 9.37 14.56 -1.72
CA THR A 35 8.29 14.54 -0.73
C THR A 35 8.59 13.63 0.46
N LYS A 36 9.64 12.79 0.37
CA LYS A 36 10.14 11.94 1.45
C LYS A 36 10.54 12.81 2.66
N GLY A 37 9.99 12.50 3.83
CA GLY A 37 10.26 13.23 5.09
C GLY A 37 9.48 14.54 5.26
N LYS A 38 8.71 14.98 4.27
CA LYS A 38 7.76 16.08 4.46
C LYS A 38 6.45 15.50 4.97
N ASN A 39 5.85 16.12 5.98
CA ASN A 39 4.48 15.82 6.39
C ASN A 39 3.51 16.37 5.34
N LEU A 40 3.50 15.73 4.17
CA LEU A 40 2.58 16.05 3.10
C LEU A 40 1.28 15.31 3.41
N PRO A 41 0.13 15.99 3.35
CA PRO A 41 -1.15 15.30 3.49
C PRO A 41 -1.15 14.19 2.46
N ASN A 42 -1.39 12.96 2.93
CA ASN A 42 -1.59 11.82 2.05
C ASN A 42 -2.70 12.26 1.09
N LYS A 43 -2.37 12.50 -0.19
CA LYS A 43 -3.36 12.87 -1.20
C LYS A 43 -4.19 11.63 -1.49
N VAL A 44 -4.99 11.22 -0.51
CA VAL A 44 -6.16 10.40 -0.75
C VAL A 44 -7.03 11.29 -1.63
N LYS A 45 -6.98 11.05 -2.94
CA LYS A 45 -7.97 11.62 -3.86
C LYS A 45 -9.29 11.00 -3.44
N ARG A 46 -9.98 11.60 -2.46
CA ARG A 46 -11.41 11.36 -2.30
C ARG A 46 -12.00 11.86 -3.61
N ARG A 47 -12.39 10.95 -4.51
CA ARG A 47 -13.45 11.32 -5.44
C ARG A 47 -14.66 11.52 -4.56
N THR A 48 -14.97 12.76 -4.25
CA THR A 48 -16.34 13.11 -3.91
C THR A 48 -17.10 13.03 -5.24
N ASP A 49 -17.50 11.81 -5.62
CA ASP A 49 -18.66 11.64 -6.48
C ASP A 49 -19.86 11.79 -5.54
N GLU A 50 -20.20 13.05 -5.27
CA GLU A 50 -21.53 13.41 -4.77
C GLU A 50 -22.35 13.66 -6.03
N SER A 51 -23.16 12.69 -6.40
CA SER A 51 -24.22 12.79 -7.40
C SER A 51 -25.33 11.83 -7.01
#